data_AF-A0A3D1RG18-F1
#
_entry.id   AF-A0A3D1RG18-F1
#
_cell.length_a   1.000
_cell.length_b   1.000
_cell.length_c   1.000
_cell.angle_alpha   90.00
_cell.angle_beta   90.00
_cell.angle_gamma   90.00
#
_symmetry.space_group_name_H-M   'P 1'
#
loop_
_entity.id
_entity.type
_entity.pdbx_description
1 polymer ?
#
loop_
_entity_poly.entity_id
_entity_poly.type
_entity_poly.pdbx_seq_one_letter_code
_entity_poly.pdbx_strand_id
1 'polypeptide(L)'
;MLSQAKVLYQVKLILDYLPEEEYKLIPQEMIDYIEDNFEYDENFSIDPEIPLEKQKIDDKAFEMLDKIVRSAEITKKENKSIKNAEIDSYLKEIRESNQNYNARIENIRLKNLVEILKKENSKISKAKNLFSEYKDAMREKDNKIEELRRNNQDLYNCIQGLPKIIKKLFIKNTDIKLLK
;
A
#
# COMPACT_ATOMS: atom_id res chain seq x y z
N MET A 1 14.83 59.06 -35.16
CA MET A 1 15.08 58.15 -34.03
C MET A 1 14.56 58.80 -32.78
N LEU A 2 13.65 58.14 -32.07
CA LEU A 2 13.17 58.58 -30.76
C LEU A 2 14.28 58.49 -29.70
N SER A 3 14.14 59.27 -28.62
CA SER A 3 14.99 59.11 -27.43
C SER A 3 14.70 57.77 -26.75
N GLN A 4 15.66 57.24 -26.02
CA GLN A 4 15.48 55.97 -25.28
C GLN A 4 14.28 56.05 -24.32
N ALA A 5 14.08 57.18 -23.64
CA ALA A 5 12.97 57.37 -22.71
C ALA A 5 11.60 57.38 -23.42
N LYS A 6 11.51 57.93 -24.63
CA LYS A 6 10.28 57.88 -25.45
C LYS A 6 10.01 56.49 -26.03
N VAL A 7 11.06 55.73 -26.36
CA VAL A 7 10.94 54.31 -26.74
C VAL A 7 10.34 53.50 -25.58
N LEU A 8 10.80 53.74 -24.34
CA LEU A 8 10.26 53.09 -23.15
C LEU A 8 8.78 53.44 -22.92
N TYR A 9 8.36 54.67 -23.22
CA TYR A 9 6.95 55.05 -23.12
C TYR A 9 6.06 54.26 -24.10
N GLN A 10 6.52 54.01 -25.33
CA GLN A 10 5.79 53.15 -26.27
C GLN A 10 5.66 51.72 -25.74
N VAL A 11 6.76 51.16 -25.22
CA VAL A 11 6.76 49.82 -24.60
C VAL A 11 5.79 49.77 -23.43
N LYS A 12 5.86 50.75 -22.52
CA LYS A 12 4.98 50.87 -21.35
C LYS A 12 3.50 50.85 -21.74
N LEU A 13 3.11 51.68 -22.71
CA LEU A 13 1.73 51.72 -23.18
C LEU A 13 1.28 50.37 -23.72
N ILE A 14 2.12 49.64 -24.44
CA ILE A 14 1.79 48.29 -24.95
C ILE A 14 1.61 47.32 -23.78
N LEU A 15 2.48 47.37 -22.78
CA LEU A 15 2.39 46.51 -21.59
C LEU A 15 1.12 46.78 -20.78
N ASP A 16 0.65 48.03 -20.69
CA ASP A 16 -0.59 48.39 -19.99
C ASP A 16 -1.84 47.72 -20.57
N TYR A 17 -1.80 47.32 -21.85
CA TYR A 17 -2.89 46.60 -22.53
C TYR A 17 -2.77 45.08 -22.45
N LEU A 18 -1.71 44.54 -21.84
CA LEU A 18 -1.56 43.09 -21.70
C LEU A 18 -2.56 42.52 -20.67
N PRO A 19 -3.07 41.29 -20.92
CA PRO A 19 -3.81 40.56 -19.90
C PRO A 19 -2.96 40.35 -18.64
N GLU A 20 -3.59 40.41 -17.46
CA GLU A 20 -2.91 40.27 -16.17
C GLU A 20 -2.08 38.98 -16.06
N GLU A 21 -2.55 37.88 -16.66
CA GLU A 21 -1.84 36.59 -16.68
C GLU A 21 -0.53 36.65 -17.46
N GLU A 22 -0.47 37.43 -18.55
CA GLU A 22 0.71 37.58 -19.39
C GLU A 22 1.67 38.61 -18.79
N TYR A 23 1.13 39.69 -18.23
CA TYR A 23 1.89 40.72 -17.54
C TYR A 23 2.70 40.14 -16.35
N LYS A 24 2.09 39.24 -15.57
CA LYS A 24 2.75 38.56 -14.43
C LYS A 24 3.93 37.66 -14.82
N LEU A 25 4.09 37.31 -16.10
CA LEU A 25 5.22 36.52 -16.57
C LEU A 25 6.47 37.38 -16.82
N ILE A 26 6.30 38.69 -16.94
CA ILE A 26 7.40 39.61 -17.18
C ILE A 26 8.20 39.77 -15.88
N PRO A 27 9.55 39.69 -15.92
CA PRO A 27 10.36 39.94 -14.73
C PRO A 27 10.13 41.36 -14.18
N GLN A 28 9.90 41.46 -12.87
CA GLN A 28 9.63 42.74 -12.21
C GLN A 28 10.72 43.77 -12.46
N GLU A 29 12.00 43.36 -12.49
CA GLU A 29 13.13 44.24 -12.79
C GLU A 29 13.02 44.94 -14.16
N MET A 30 12.39 44.29 -15.15
CA MET A 30 12.16 44.90 -16.46
C MET A 30 11.01 45.90 -16.42
N ILE A 31 9.96 45.62 -15.64
CA ILE A 31 8.84 46.54 -15.43
C ILE A 31 9.35 47.78 -14.71
N ASP A 32 10.06 47.61 -13.60
CA ASP A 32 10.63 48.69 -12.79
C ASP A 32 11.56 49.57 -13.64
N TYR A 33 12.43 48.98 -14.46
CA TYR A 33 13.30 49.73 -15.37
C TYR A 33 12.51 50.59 -16.36
N ILE A 34 11.39 50.09 -16.90
CA ILE A 34 10.55 50.86 -17.82
C ILE A 34 9.86 52.00 -17.09
N GLU A 35 9.26 51.72 -15.93
CA GLU A 35 8.54 52.71 -15.11
C GLU A 35 9.44 53.84 -14.61
N ASP A 36 10.68 53.53 -14.24
CA ASP A 36 11.63 54.51 -13.70
C ASP A 36 12.26 55.41 -14.78
N ASN A 37 12.25 55.01 -16.06
CA ASN A 37 13.06 55.64 -17.10
C ASN A 37 12.26 56.15 -18.32
N PHE A 38 10.94 55.96 -18.38
CA PHE A 38 10.15 56.43 -19.52
C PHE A 38 9.92 57.96 -19.50
N GLU A 39 9.72 58.53 -20.68
CA GLU A 39 9.31 59.92 -20.87
C GLU A 39 8.05 59.96 -21.74
N TYR A 40 6.99 60.59 -21.22
CA TYR A 40 5.72 60.73 -21.93
C TYR A 40 5.91 61.34 -23.33
N ASP A 41 5.35 60.68 -24.34
CA ASP A 41 5.38 61.17 -25.72
C ASP A 41 3.97 61.47 -26.21
N GLU A 42 3.62 62.77 -26.24
CA GLU A 42 2.33 63.29 -26.74
C GLU A 42 2.02 62.85 -28.18
N ASN A 43 3.04 62.49 -28.95
CA ASN A 43 2.90 62.13 -30.36
C ASN A 43 2.60 60.65 -30.61
N PHE A 44 2.53 59.84 -29.54
CA PHE A 44 2.29 58.40 -29.65
C PHE A 44 1.07 57.97 -28.83
N SER A 45 0.17 57.24 -29.49
CA SER A 45 -0.98 56.60 -28.88
C SER A 45 -1.21 55.27 -29.55
N ILE A 46 -1.73 54.32 -28.77
CA ILE A 46 -2.10 52.98 -29.22
C ILE A 46 -3.59 52.96 -29.50
N ASP A 47 -3.97 52.33 -30.59
CA ASP A 47 -5.35 52.00 -30.90
C ASP A 47 -5.56 50.49 -30.72
N PRO A 48 -6.32 50.04 -29.70
CA PRO A 48 -6.57 48.62 -29.45
C PRO A 48 -7.29 47.90 -30.60
N GLU A 49 -7.99 48.63 -31.48
CA GLU A 49 -8.68 48.05 -32.64
C GLU A 49 -7.71 47.80 -33.82
N ILE A 50 -6.50 48.35 -33.76
CA ILE A 50 -5.48 48.21 -34.79
C ILE A 50 -4.41 47.20 -34.36
N PRO A 51 -4.13 46.17 -35.17
CA PRO A 51 -3.05 45.22 -34.91
C PRO A 51 -1.71 45.92 -34.67
N LEU A 52 -0.92 45.41 -33.71
CA LEU A 52 0.33 46.01 -33.25
C LEU A 52 1.31 46.30 -34.39
N GLU A 53 1.36 45.43 -35.40
CA GLU A 53 2.26 45.54 -36.56
C GLU A 53 1.89 46.71 -37.49
N LYS A 54 0.66 47.22 -37.40
CA LYS A 54 0.17 48.36 -38.18
C LYS A 54 0.24 49.67 -37.39
N GLN A 55 0.62 49.60 -36.12
CA GLN A 55 0.81 50.79 -35.30
C GLN A 55 2.17 51.43 -35.58
N LYS A 56 2.27 52.75 -35.38
CA LYS A 56 3.50 53.52 -35.64
C LYS A 56 4.49 53.40 -34.48
N ILE A 57 4.93 52.17 -34.20
CA ILE A 57 5.88 51.84 -33.14
C ILE A 57 7.31 51.93 -33.70
N ASP A 58 8.23 52.46 -32.90
CA ASP A 58 9.66 52.55 -33.27
C ASP A 58 10.30 51.15 -33.28
N ASP A 59 11.21 50.90 -34.22
CA ASP A 59 11.91 49.61 -34.32
C ASP A 59 12.61 49.22 -33.00
N LYS A 60 13.13 50.20 -32.25
CA LYS A 60 13.76 49.95 -30.95
C LYS A 60 12.75 49.53 -29.87
N ALA A 61 11.52 50.01 -29.95
CA ALA A 61 10.46 49.57 -29.05
C ALA A 61 10.09 48.11 -29.33
N PHE A 62 10.02 47.72 -30.60
CA PHE A 62 9.85 46.31 -30.99
C PHE A 62 11.00 45.42 -30.50
N GLU A 63 12.25 45.84 -30.63
CA GLU A 63 13.39 45.08 -30.09
C GLU A 63 13.29 44.88 -28.57
N MET A 64 12.80 45.88 -27.85
CA MET A 64 12.62 45.80 -26.41
C MET A 64 11.45 44.89 -26.02
N LEU A 65 10.34 44.93 -26.77
CA LEU A 65 9.23 44.01 -26.61
C LEU A 65 9.66 42.56 -26.89
N ASP A 66 10.47 42.30 -27.92
CA ASP A 66 10.97 40.95 -28.21
C ASP A 66 11.80 40.39 -27.04
N LYS A 67 12.61 41.23 -26.38
CA LYS A 67 13.35 40.82 -25.17
C LYS A 67 12.43 40.47 -24.01
N ILE A 68 11.37 41.24 -23.81
CA ILE A 68 10.35 41.01 -22.77
C ILE A 68 9.59 39.71 -23.06
N VAL A 69 9.21 39.46 -24.31
CA VAL A 69 8.54 38.22 -24.72
C VAL A 69 9.43 37.01 -24.43
N ARG A 70 10.72 37.08 -24.82
CA ARG A 70 11.68 35.99 -24.55
C ARG A 70 11.86 35.70 -23.07
N SER A 71 11.93 36.73 -22.21
CA SER A 71 12.05 36.52 -20.77
C SER A 71 10.77 35.92 -20.18
N ALA A 72 9.61 36.42 -20.57
CA ALA A 72 8.31 35.88 -20.13
C ALA A 72 8.11 34.41 -20.55
N GLU A 73 8.57 34.01 -21.74
CA GLU A 73 8.54 32.62 -22.18
C GLU A 73 9.41 31.68 -21.32
N ILE A 74 10.58 32.15 -20.87
CA ILE A 74 11.46 31.40 -19.99
C ILE A 74 10.77 31.20 -18.63
N THR A 75 10.26 32.27 -18.03
CA THR A 75 9.51 32.23 -16.76
C THR A 75 8.30 31.31 -16.83
N LYS A 76 7.56 31.32 -17.94
CA LYS A 76 6.43 30.41 -18.18
C LYS A 76 6.86 28.94 -18.19
N LYS A 77 7.99 28.60 -18.84
CA LYS A 77 8.54 27.24 -18.88
C LYS A 77 9.01 26.78 -17.50
N GLU A 78 9.70 27.64 -16.77
CA GLU A 78 10.17 27.37 -15.41
C GLU A 78 8.99 27.13 -14.45
N ASN A 79 7.99 28.01 -14.46
CA ASN A 79 6.78 27.86 -13.66
C ASN A 79 6.03 26.56 -13.96
N LYS A 80 5.97 26.15 -15.24
CA LYS A 80 5.39 24.86 -15.63
C LYS A 80 6.21 23.68 -15.07
N SER A 81 7.54 23.77 -15.11
CA SER A 81 8.43 22.75 -14.56
C SER A 81 8.25 22.59 -13.05
N ILE A 82 8.18 23.71 -12.32
CA ILE A 82 7.96 23.72 -10.86
C ILE A 82 6.62 23.07 -10.52
N LYS A 83 5.52 23.47 -11.18
CA LYS A 83 4.20 22.86 -10.96
C LYS A 83 4.20 21.35 -11.21
N ASN A 84 4.90 20.89 -12.25
CA ASN A 84 5.03 19.46 -12.51
C ASN A 84 5.79 18.74 -11.39
N ALA A 85 6.90 19.33 -10.90
CA ALA A 85 7.67 18.76 -9.80
C ALA A 85 6.88 18.68 -8.48
N GLU A 86 6.07 19.70 -8.18
CA GLU A 86 5.16 19.69 -7.02
C GLU A 86 4.11 18.57 -7.13
N ILE A 87 3.50 18.42 -8.31
CA ILE A 87 2.53 17.34 -8.59
C ILE A 87 3.20 15.97 -8.43
N ASP A 88 4.41 15.80 -8.97
CA ASP A 88 5.16 14.55 -8.88
C ASP A 88 5.52 14.21 -7.42
N SER A 89 5.90 15.23 -6.63
CA SER A 89 6.15 15.07 -5.19
C SER A 89 4.90 14.60 -4.46
N TYR A 90 3.76 15.26 -4.70
CA TYR A 90 2.48 14.90 -4.10
C TYR A 90 2.04 13.47 -4.48
N LEU A 91 2.18 13.10 -5.76
CA LEU A 91 1.87 11.74 -6.22
C LEU A 91 2.77 10.68 -5.57
N LYS A 92 4.04 10.99 -5.34
CA LYS A 92 4.97 10.10 -4.64
C LYS A 92 4.54 9.87 -3.19
N GLU A 93 4.23 10.93 -2.46
CA GLU A 93 3.75 10.86 -1.07
C GLU A 93 2.48 9.99 -0.94
N ILE A 94 1.52 10.18 -1.85
CA ILE A 94 0.30 9.36 -1.89
C ILE A 94 0.62 7.89 -2.13
N ARG A 95 1.52 7.57 -3.08
CA ARG A 95 1.90 6.19 -3.38
C ARG A 95 2.54 5.51 -2.16
N GLU A 96 3.47 6.17 -1.50
CA GLU A 96 4.13 5.66 -0.30
C GLU A 96 3.14 5.45 0.85
N SER A 97 2.23 6.40 1.05
CA SER A 97 1.16 6.32 2.05
C SER A 97 0.25 5.11 1.78
N ASN A 98 -0.22 4.94 0.54
CA ASN A 98 -1.07 3.82 0.15
C ASN A 98 -0.38 2.46 0.32
N GLN A 99 0.91 2.36 -0.02
CA GLN A 99 1.70 1.15 0.22
C GLN A 99 1.77 0.82 1.71
N ASN A 100 1.99 1.82 2.57
CA ASN A 100 2.02 1.65 4.02
C ASN A 100 0.66 1.19 4.57
N TYR A 101 -0.45 1.76 4.10
CA TYR A 101 -1.80 1.32 4.47
C TYR A 101 -2.05 -0.14 4.09
N ASN A 102 -1.70 -0.54 2.87
CA ASN A 102 -1.84 -1.93 2.42
C ASN A 102 -1.01 -2.89 3.28
N ALA A 103 0.24 -2.52 3.61
CA ALA A 103 1.09 -3.31 4.50
C ALA A 103 0.51 -3.42 5.93
N ARG A 104 -0.16 -2.38 6.44
CA ARG A 104 -0.84 -2.42 7.75
C ARG A 104 -2.03 -3.36 7.74
N ILE A 105 -2.86 -3.31 6.69
CA ILE A 105 -4.02 -4.20 6.54
C ILE A 105 -3.55 -5.66 6.51
N GLU A 106 -2.52 -5.96 5.72
CA GLU A 106 -2.00 -7.33 5.63
C GLU A 106 -1.38 -7.79 6.96
N ASN A 107 -0.68 -6.92 7.68
CA ASN A 107 -0.19 -7.26 9.02
C ASN A 107 -1.31 -7.60 10.01
N ILE A 108 -2.45 -6.89 9.96
CA ILE A 108 -3.61 -7.21 10.80
C ILE A 108 -4.17 -8.59 10.44
N ARG A 109 -4.32 -8.86 9.13
CA ARG A 109 -4.78 -10.16 8.63
C ARG A 109 -3.87 -11.30 9.08
N LEU A 110 -2.55 -11.13 8.94
CA LEU A 110 -1.56 -12.13 9.35
C LEU A 110 -1.56 -12.36 10.86
N LYS A 111 -1.68 -11.30 11.68
CA LYS A 111 -1.81 -11.44 13.14
C LYS A 111 -3.02 -12.29 13.53
N ASN A 112 -4.18 -12.04 12.91
CA ASN A 112 -5.39 -12.83 13.16
C ASN A 112 -5.19 -14.30 12.76
N LEU A 113 -4.58 -14.55 11.61
CA LEU A 113 -4.30 -15.91 11.14
C LEU A 113 -3.37 -16.66 12.12
N VAL A 114 -2.31 -15.99 12.59
CA VAL A 114 -1.39 -16.57 13.59
C VAL A 114 -2.11 -16.91 14.89
N GLU A 115 -3.06 -16.08 15.34
CA GLU A 115 -3.84 -16.37 16.55
C GLU A 115 -4.74 -17.60 16.39
N ILE A 116 -5.41 -17.74 15.25
CA ILE A 116 -6.22 -18.91 14.92
C ILE A 116 -5.35 -20.17 14.91
N LEU A 117 -4.22 -20.13 14.21
CA LEU A 117 -3.29 -21.26 14.12
C LEU A 117 -2.73 -21.66 15.50
N LYS A 118 -2.43 -20.69 16.37
CA LYS A 118 -2.01 -20.99 17.76
C LYS A 118 -3.09 -21.75 18.53
N LYS A 119 -4.36 -21.33 18.41
CA LYS A 119 -5.49 -22.02 19.06
C LYS A 119 -5.66 -23.44 18.52
N GLU A 120 -5.57 -23.64 17.21
CA GLU A 120 -5.67 -24.96 16.59
C GLU A 120 -4.51 -25.88 16.99
N ASN A 121 -3.28 -25.37 16.99
CA ASN A 121 -2.11 -26.15 17.36
C ASN A 121 -2.19 -26.64 18.82
N SER A 122 -2.79 -25.85 19.72
CA SER A 122 -3.05 -26.28 21.10
C SER A 122 -3.96 -27.51 21.19
N LYS A 123 -4.90 -27.68 20.25
CA LYS A 123 -5.80 -28.84 20.19
C LYS A 123 -5.03 -30.11 19.79
N ILE A 124 -4.04 -29.99 18.90
CA ILE A 124 -3.19 -31.11 18.48
C ILE A 124 -2.44 -31.70 19.67
N SER A 125 -1.86 -30.84 20.52
CA SER A 125 -1.16 -31.30 21.73
C SER A 125 -2.09 -32.06 22.69
N LYS A 126 -3.31 -31.55 22.92
CA LYS A 126 -4.32 -32.25 23.74
C LYS A 126 -4.71 -33.60 23.13
N ALA A 127 -4.94 -33.66 21.82
CA ALA A 127 -5.26 -34.89 21.12
C ALA A 127 -4.13 -35.93 21.22
N LYS A 128 -2.86 -35.49 21.13
CA LYS A 128 -1.70 -36.37 21.28
C LYS A 128 -1.60 -36.99 22.68
N ASN A 129 -1.87 -36.20 23.72
CA ASN A 129 -1.86 -36.69 25.10
C ASN A 129 -2.97 -37.73 25.32
N LEU A 130 -4.20 -37.41 24.90
CA LEU A 130 -5.33 -38.35 24.97
C LEU A 130 -5.03 -39.65 24.23
N PHE A 131 -4.43 -39.57 23.04
CA PHE A 131 -4.06 -40.76 22.28
C PHE A 131 -3.04 -41.62 23.02
N SER A 132 -2.08 -41.01 23.72
CA SER A 132 -1.12 -41.73 24.55
C SER A 132 -1.81 -42.45 25.72
N GLU A 133 -2.68 -41.75 26.44
CA GLU A 133 -3.44 -42.33 27.57
C GLU A 133 -4.31 -43.51 27.11
N TYR A 134 -5.00 -43.37 25.97
CA TYR A 134 -5.77 -44.47 25.38
C TYR A 134 -4.90 -45.66 25.00
N LYS A 135 -3.71 -45.42 24.44
CA LYS A 135 -2.77 -46.48 24.06
C LYS A 135 -2.29 -47.26 25.29
N ASP A 136 -1.97 -46.54 26.37
CA ASP A 136 -1.53 -47.17 27.62
C ASP A 136 -2.66 -47.98 28.27
N ALA A 137 -3.88 -47.42 28.31
CA ALA A 137 -5.06 -48.12 28.81
C ALA A 137 -5.37 -49.39 27.99
N MET A 138 -5.28 -49.33 26.67
CA MET A 138 -5.46 -50.51 25.80
C MET A 138 -4.41 -51.58 26.10
N ARG A 139 -3.15 -51.19 26.26
CA ARG A 139 -2.07 -52.13 26.60
C ARG A 139 -2.31 -52.82 27.94
N GLU A 140 -2.80 -52.09 28.94
CA GLU A 140 -3.17 -52.67 30.24
C GLU A 140 -4.31 -53.69 30.10
N LYS A 141 -5.34 -53.37 29.30
CA LYS A 141 -6.45 -54.29 29.02
C LYS A 141 -5.99 -55.54 28.27
N ASP A 142 -5.13 -55.39 27.27
CA ASP A 142 -4.55 -56.53 26.52
C ASP A 142 -3.75 -57.45 27.45
N ASN A 143 -2.90 -56.88 28.31
CA ASN A 143 -2.18 -57.65 29.32
C ASN A 143 -3.12 -58.42 30.25
N LYS A 144 -4.23 -57.80 30.66
CA LYS A 144 -5.21 -58.46 31.52
C LYS A 144 -5.97 -59.58 30.80
N ILE A 145 -6.28 -59.40 29.51
CA ILE A 145 -6.88 -60.44 28.68
C ILE A 145 -5.94 -61.64 28.58
N GLU A 146 -4.64 -61.42 28.37
CA GLU A 146 -3.65 -62.50 28.33
C GLU A 146 -3.52 -63.25 29.66
N GLU A 147 -3.54 -62.52 30.79
CA GLU A 147 -3.57 -63.15 32.12
C GLU A 147 -4.83 -64.01 32.32
N LEU A 148 -6.00 -63.49 31.95
CA LEU A 148 -7.26 -64.22 32.04
C LEU A 148 -7.30 -65.44 31.13
N ARG A 149 -6.71 -65.35 29.93
CA ARG A 149 -6.57 -66.49 29.01
C ARG A 149 -5.73 -67.61 29.63
N ARG A 150 -4.58 -67.27 30.23
CA ARG A 150 -3.73 -68.24 30.94
C ARG A 150 -4.48 -68.90 32.10
N ASN A 151 -5.10 -68.09 32.97
CA ASN A 151 -5.86 -68.59 34.12
C ASN A 151 -7.01 -69.51 33.69
N ASN A 152 -7.72 -69.18 32.61
CA ASN A 152 -8.80 -70.00 32.08
C ASN A 152 -8.26 -71.34 31.53
N GLN A 153 -7.14 -71.30 30.82
CA GLN A 153 -6.49 -72.52 30.32
C GLN A 153 -6.04 -73.44 31.47
N ASP A 154 -5.47 -72.89 32.53
CA ASP A 154 -5.05 -73.65 33.70
C ASP A 154 -6.25 -74.29 34.41
N LEU A 155 -7.33 -73.54 34.63
CA LEU A 155 -8.58 -74.07 35.18
C LEU A 155 -9.16 -75.19 34.33
N TYR A 156 -9.17 -75.01 33.00
CA TYR A 156 -9.62 -76.04 32.08
C TYR A 156 -8.78 -77.32 32.22
N ASN A 157 -7.46 -77.21 32.28
CA ASN A 157 -6.56 -78.34 32.49
C ASN A 157 -6.84 -79.05 33.83
N CYS A 158 -7.04 -78.29 34.92
CA CYS A 158 -7.42 -78.83 36.22
C CYS A 158 -8.74 -79.62 36.15
N ILE A 159 -9.77 -79.04 35.52
CA ILE A 159 -11.06 -79.70 35.33
C ILE A 159 -10.88 -80.99 34.52
N GLN A 160 -10.09 -80.97 33.45
CA GLN A 160 -9.84 -82.17 32.64
C GLN A 160 -9.13 -83.28 33.42
N GLY A 161 -8.25 -82.94 34.37
CA GLY A 161 -7.58 -83.91 35.26
C GLY A 161 -8.48 -84.57 36.31
N LEU A 162 -9.70 -84.05 36.58
CA LEU A 162 -10.57 -84.62 37.61
C LEU A 162 -11.12 -86.02 37.25
N PRO A 163 -11.24 -86.94 38.23
CA PRO A 163 -11.88 -88.25 38.02
C PRO A 163 -13.33 -88.14 37.53
N LYS A 164 -13.76 -89.08 36.67
CA LYS A 164 -15.11 -89.09 36.08
C LYS A 164 -16.25 -89.05 37.09
N ILE A 165 -16.08 -89.71 38.25
CA ILE A 165 -17.08 -89.72 39.33
C ILE A 165 -17.25 -88.32 39.92
N ILE A 166 -16.15 -87.61 40.19
CA ILE A 166 -16.17 -86.23 40.70
C ILE A 166 -16.79 -85.28 39.67
N LYS A 167 -16.43 -85.40 38.40
CA LYS A 167 -17.06 -84.62 37.30
C LYS A 167 -18.58 -84.84 37.26
N LYS A 168 -19.06 -86.08 37.36
CA LYS A 168 -20.49 -86.40 37.34
C LYS A 168 -21.26 -85.88 38.57
N LEU A 169 -20.62 -85.87 39.74
CA LEU A 169 -21.24 -85.40 40.99
C LEU A 169 -21.33 -83.88 41.06
N PHE A 170 -20.31 -83.16 40.58
CA PHE A 170 -20.17 -81.72 40.83
C PHE A 170 -20.25 -80.83 39.58
N ILE A 171 -20.08 -81.36 38.36
CA ILE A 171 -20.11 -80.56 37.12
C ILE A 171 -21.35 -80.95 36.30
N LYS A 172 -22.41 -80.14 36.40
CA LYS A 172 -23.71 -80.39 35.76
C LYS A 172 -23.73 -80.09 34.26
N ASN A 173 -22.77 -79.32 33.75
CA ASN A 173 -22.67 -78.96 32.33
C ASN A 173 -21.20 -78.94 31.89
N THR A 174 -20.86 -79.69 30.84
CA THR A 174 -19.48 -79.87 30.36
C THR A 174 -19.06 -78.92 29.24
N ASP A 175 -19.99 -78.11 28.73
CA ASP A 175 -19.70 -77.12 27.67
C ASP A 175 -19.00 -75.88 28.25
N ILE A 176 -17.73 -76.03 28.58
CA ILE A 176 -16.86 -74.94 29.01
C ILE A 176 -16.35 -74.21 27.77
N LYS A 177 -16.88 -73.02 27.48
CA LYS A 177 -16.34 -72.15 26.44
C LYS A 177 -15.05 -71.49 26.93
N LEU A 178 -13.93 -71.86 26.31
CA LEU A 178 -12.66 -71.16 26.50
C LEU A 178 -12.73 -69.78 25.85
N LEU A 179 -12.19 -68.78 26.56
CA LEU A 179 -11.83 -67.49 25.96
C LEU A 179 -10.66 -67.75 25.00
N LYS A 180 -10.94 -67.80 23.70
CA LYS A 180 -9.89 -67.88 22.66
C LYS A 180 -9.24 -66.51 22.44
#